data_AF-A0A9D8BB67-F1
#
_entry.id   AF-A0A9D8BB67-F1
#
_cell.length_a   1.000
_cell.length_b   1.000
_cell.length_c   1.000
_cell.angle_alpha   90.00
_cell.angle_beta   90.00
_cell.angle_gamma   90.00
#
_symmetry.space_group_name_H-M   'P 1'
#
loop_
_entity.id
_entity.type
_entity.pdbx_description
1 polymer ?
#
loop_
_entity_poly.entity_id
_entity_poly.type
_entity_poly.pdbx_seq_one_letter_code
_entity_poly.pdbx_strand_id
1 'polypeptide(L)'
;MDGKAWIKWVRRVIRWALLIVTLVYLVTGFGITEFRTVESLTFGHLDKVRAFRIHTHLEIPFITLLALHVLLSPTLKAYARITKR
;
A
#
# COMPACT_ATOMS: atom_id res chain seq x y z
N MET A 1 -13.74 -6.86 -23.25
CA MET A 1 -12.63 -6.06 -22.69
C MET A 1 -11.32 -6.71 -23.11
N ASP A 2 -10.44 -5.96 -23.77
CA ASP A 2 -9.15 -6.49 -24.26
C ASP A 2 -8.28 -7.03 -23.11
N GLY A 3 -7.75 -8.24 -23.28
CA GLY A 3 -6.88 -8.93 -22.32
C GLY A 3 -5.64 -8.12 -21.88
N LYS A 4 -5.23 -7.12 -22.66
CA LYS A 4 -4.09 -6.24 -22.33
C LYS A 4 -4.50 -5.00 -21.53
N ALA A 5 -5.75 -4.56 -21.67
CA ALA A 5 -6.26 -3.37 -20.98
C ALA A 5 -6.44 -3.64 -19.48
N TRP A 6 -6.98 -4.80 -19.10
CA TRP A 6 -7.22 -5.13 -17.68
C TRP A 6 -5.91 -5.22 -16.87
N ILE A 7 -4.83 -5.76 -17.44
CA ILE A 7 -3.52 -5.87 -16.77
C ILE A 7 -2.94 -4.47 -16.48
N LYS A 8 -3.09 -3.53 -17.42
CA LYS A 8 -2.65 -2.14 -17.22
C LYS A 8 -3.44 -1.47 -16.09
N TRP A 9 -4.76 -1.70 -16.05
CA TRP A 9 -5.63 -1.20 -14.99
C TRP A 9 -5.25 -1.77 -13.63
N VAL A 10 -5.12 -3.10 -13.50
CA VAL A 10 -4.70 -3.77 -12.24
C VAL A 10 -3.37 -3.22 -11.74
N ARG A 11 -2.36 -3.07 -12.62
CA ARG A 11 -1.07 -2.48 -12.23
C ARG A 11 -1.18 -1.03 -11.77
N ARG A 12 -2.11 -0.26 -12.33
CA ARG A 12 -2.35 1.13 -11.89
C ARG A 12 -3.03 1.14 -10.52
N VAL A 13 -4.04 0.29 -10.31
CA VAL A 13 -4.72 0.15 -9.02
C VAL A 13 -3.75 -0.26 -7.93
N ILE A 14 -2.92 -1.29 -8.15
CA ILE A 14 -1.94 -1.76 -7.14
C ILE A 14 -0.96 -0.65 -6.77
N ARG A 15 -0.48 0.15 -7.73
CA ARG A 15 0.43 1.27 -7.47
C ARG A 15 -0.20 2.36 -6.61
N TRP A 16 -1.43 2.77 -6.96
CA TRP A 16 -2.14 3.80 -6.19
C TRP A 16 -2.55 3.29 -4.81
N ALA A 17 -3.01 2.03 -4.72
CA ALA A 17 -3.34 1.41 -3.44
C ALA A 17 -2.10 1.33 -2.54
N LEU A 18 -0.96 0.86 -3.05
CA LEU A 18 0.29 0.80 -2.30
C LEU A 18 0.71 2.20 -1.82
N LEU A 19 0.61 3.23 -2.68
CA LEU A 19 0.94 4.60 -2.30
C LEU A 19 0.07 5.09 -1.14
N ILE A 20 -1.24 4.90 -1.23
CA ILE A 20 -2.19 5.31 -0.17
C ILE A 20 -1.87 4.57 1.13
N VAL A 21 -1.72 3.24 1.08
CA VAL A 21 -1.42 2.44 2.26
C VAL A 21 -0.08 2.84 2.88
N THR A 22 0.93 3.14 2.06
CA THR A 22 2.24 3.62 2.53
C THR A 22 2.09 4.94 3.30
N LEU A 23 1.35 5.91 2.75
CA LEU A 23 1.14 7.19 3.41
C LEU A 23 0.42 7.02 4.76
N VAL A 24 -0.63 6.21 4.81
CA VAL A 24 -1.35 5.93 6.06
C VAL A 24 -0.46 5.19 7.05
N TYR A 25 0.34 4.23 6.60
CA TYR A 25 1.28 3.49 7.45
C TYR A 25 2.32 4.41 8.09
N LEU A 26 2.86 5.36 7.32
CA LEU A 26 3.80 6.37 7.82
C LEU A 26 3.15 7.33 8.82
N VAL A 27 1.96 7.87 8.50
CA VAL A 27 1.24 8.79 9.39
C VAL A 27 0.87 8.10 10.70
N THR A 28 0.43 6.85 10.64
CA THR A 28 0.10 6.08 11.86
C THR A 28 1.34 5.68 12.64
N GLY A 29 2.45 5.33 11.97
CA GLY A 29 3.75 5.12 12.62
C GLY A 29 4.22 6.37 13.36
N PHE A 30 4.12 7.53 12.71
CA PHE A 30 4.42 8.83 13.31
C PHE A 30 3.46 9.16 14.48
N GLY A 31 2.17 8.83 14.35
CA GLY A 31 1.19 8.96 15.42
C GLY A 31 1.43 8.04 16.63
N ILE A 32 2.22 6.97 16.48
CA ILE A 32 2.63 6.12 17.61
C ILE A 32 3.83 6.73 18.34
N THR A 33 4.81 7.24 17.59
CA THR A 33 6.06 7.81 18.14
C THR A 33 5.85 9.21 18.72
N GLU A 34 5.17 10.07 17.97
CA GLU A 34 4.93 11.50 18.26
C GLU A 34 3.43 11.78 18.45
N PHE A 35 2.78 10.98 19.29
CA PHE A 35 1.31 10.99 19.43
C PHE A 35 0.74 12.36 19.81
N ARG A 36 1.43 13.15 20.65
CA ARG A 36 0.92 14.49 21.07
C ARG A 36 0.81 15.45 19.90
N THR A 37 1.78 15.41 18.98
CA THR A 37 1.80 16.26 17.79
C THR A 37 0.68 15.85 16.83
N VAL A 38 0.56 14.55 16.56
CA VAL A 38 -0.44 14.03 15.63
C VAL A 38 -1.86 14.16 16.18
N GLU A 39 -2.05 13.90 17.47
CA GLU A 39 -3.34 14.06 18.14
C GLU A 39 -3.80 15.53 18.08
N SER A 40 -2.89 16.49 18.34
CA SER A 40 -3.20 17.91 18.19
C SER A 40 -3.57 18.28 16.75
N LEU A 41 -2.78 17.86 15.76
CA LEU A 41 -3.02 18.13 14.33
C LEU A 41 -4.31 17.49 13.81
N THR A 42 -4.74 16.37 14.40
CA THR A 42 -5.96 15.66 14.03
C THR A 42 -7.14 16.01 14.94
N PHE A 43 -7.00 17.03 15.79
CA PHE A 43 -8.03 17.47 16.74
C PHE A 43 -8.54 16.34 17.65
N GLY A 44 -7.66 15.43 18.05
CA GLY A 44 -7.99 14.26 18.87
C GLY A 44 -8.56 13.08 18.09
N HIS A 45 -8.66 13.15 16.76
CA HIS A 45 -9.22 12.05 15.97
C HIS A 45 -8.29 10.84 15.90
N LEU A 46 -6.98 11.08 15.80
CA LEU A 46 -5.95 10.04 15.74
C LEU A 46 -5.09 10.08 17.02
N ASP A 47 -5.60 9.47 18.08
CA ASP A 47 -4.84 9.22 19.31
C ASP A 47 -3.87 8.02 19.15
N LYS A 48 -2.97 7.86 20.12
CA LYS A 48 -1.95 6.80 20.11
C LYS A 48 -2.53 5.39 19.95
N VAL A 49 -3.64 5.08 20.62
CA VAL A 49 -4.27 3.75 20.59
C VAL A 49 -4.88 3.48 19.22
N ARG A 50 -5.55 4.49 18.63
CA ARG A 50 -6.08 4.39 17.26
C ARG A 50 -4.96 4.27 16.24
N ALA A 51 -3.91 5.09 16.34
CA ALA A 51 -2.74 5.02 15.48
C ALA A 51 -2.10 3.63 15.52
N PHE A 52 -1.88 3.08 16.72
CA PHE A 52 -1.33 1.73 16.89
C PHE A 52 -2.21 0.64 16.28
N ARG A 53 -3.54 0.70 16.50
CA ARG A 53 -4.48 -0.26 15.94
C ARG A 53 -4.50 -0.22 14.42
N ILE A 54 -4.54 0.98 13.82
CA ILE A 54 -4.54 1.14 12.36
C ILE A 54 -3.21 0.62 11.80
N HIS A 55 -2.07 1.02 12.39
CA HIS A 55 -0.75 0.63 11.93
C HIS A 55 -0.57 -0.90 11.90
N THR A 56 -0.93 -1.58 12.98
CA THR A 56 -0.86 -3.05 13.08
C THR A 56 -1.77 -3.76 12.08
N HIS A 57 -2.99 -3.24 11.83
CA HIS A 57 -3.88 -3.83 10.81
C HIS A 57 -3.41 -3.54 9.38
N LEU A 58 -2.67 -2.45 9.15
CA LEU A 58 -2.14 -2.09 7.83
C LEU A 58 -0.88 -2.86 7.46
N GLU A 59 -0.20 -3.50 8.40
CA GLU A 59 1.04 -4.26 8.15
C GLU A 59 0.83 -5.36 7.09
N ILE A 60 -0.17 -6.22 7.28
CA ILE A 60 -0.48 -7.31 6.34
C ILE A 60 -0.87 -6.76 4.95
N PRO A 61 -1.82 -5.81 4.81
CA PRO A 61 -2.13 -5.16 3.53
C PRO A 61 -0.92 -4.51 2.86
N PHE A 62 -0.07 -3.81 3.62
CA PHE A 62 1.11 -3.13 3.11
C PHE A 62 2.12 -4.13 2.52
N ILE A 63 2.49 -5.17 3.28
CA ILE A 63 3.42 -6.20 2.82
C ILE A 63 2.86 -6.92 1.58
N THR A 64 1.56 -7.24 1.58
CA THR A 64 0.90 -7.90 0.46
C THR A 64 0.94 -7.05 -0.81
N LEU A 65 0.56 -5.77 -0.72
CA LEU A 65 0.59 -4.84 -1.85
C LEU A 65 2.01 -4.57 -2.33
N LEU A 66 2.98 -4.49 -1.42
CA LEU A 66 4.39 -4.31 -1.75
C LEU A 66 4.94 -5.51 -2.51
N ALA A 67 4.70 -6.73 -2.01
CA ALA A 67 5.07 -7.96 -2.69
C ALA A 67 4.44 -8.03 -4.09
N LEU A 68 3.14 -7.74 -4.19
CA LEU A 68 2.43 -7.71 -5.46
C LEU A 68 3.01 -6.67 -6.42
N HIS A 69 3.35 -5.48 -5.93
CA HIS A 69 3.97 -4.41 -6.72
C HIS A 69 5.35 -4.81 -7.27
N VAL A 70 6.22 -5.36 -6.42
CA VAL A 70 7.57 -5.79 -6.80
C VAL A 70 7.51 -6.98 -7.76
N LEU A 71 6.66 -7.97 -7.48
CA LEU A 71 6.61 -9.21 -8.25
C LEU A 71 5.88 -9.06 -9.59
N LEU A 72 4.86 -8.19 -9.73
CA LEU A 72 4.13 -8.08 -10.99
C LEU A 72 5.00 -7.62 -12.17
N SER A 73 6.00 -6.77 -11.95
CA SER A 73 6.78 -6.19 -13.04
C SER A 73 7.73 -7.21 -13.70
N PRO A 74 8.52 -7.99 -12.93
CA PRO A 74 9.37 -9.05 -13.49
C PRO A 74 8.56 -10.25 -13.99
N THR A 75 7.55 -10.71 -13.24
CA THR A 75 6.78 -11.92 -13.59
C THR A 75 5.98 -11.74 -14.87
N LEU A 76 5.34 -10.59 -15.08
CA LEU A 76 4.64 -10.30 -16.35
C LEU A 76 5.61 -10.21 -17.53
N LYS A 77 6.81 -9.66 -17.33
CA LYS A 77 7.84 -9.64 -18.39
C LYS A 77 8.35 -11.04 -18.72
N ALA A 78 8.57 -11.88 -17.71
CA ALA A 78 9.02 -13.26 -17.88
C ALA A 78 7.95 -14.10 -18.60
N TYR A 79 6.68 -14.03 -18.16
CA TYR A 79 5.57 -14.74 -18.80
C TYR A 79 5.39 -14.34 -20.28
N ALA A 80 5.40 -13.03 -20.57
CA ALA A 80 5.29 -12.53 -21.95
C ALA A 80 6.46 -12.97 -22.84
N ARG A 81 7.64 -13.26 -22.27
CA ARG A 81 8.82 -13.74 -23.02
C ARG A 81 8.70 -15.22 -23.37
N ILE A 82 8.09 -16.04 -22.49
CA ILE A 82 7.91 -17.48 -22.72
C ILE A 82 6.82 -17.73 -23.78
N THR A 83 5.68 -17.02 -23.71
CA THR A 83 4.56 -17.28 -24.63
C THR A 83 4.76 -16.76 -26.06
N LYS A 84 5.80 -15.95 -26.29
CA LYS A 84 6.12 -15.34 -27.59
C LYS A 84 7.19 -16.14 -28.37
N ARG A 85 7.65 -17.26 -27.81
CA ARG A 85 8.43 -18.29 -28.50
C ARG A 85 7.49 -19.36 -29.03
#